data_AF-A0A4Q2DRA1-F1
#
_entry.id   AF-A0A4Q2DRA1-F1
#
_cell.length_a   1.000
_cell.length_b   1.000
_cell.length_c   1.000
_cell.angle_alpha   90.00
_cell.angle_beta   90.00
_cell.angle_gamma   90.00
#
_symmetry.space_group_name_H-M   'P 1'
#
loop_
_entity.id
_entity.type
_entity.pdbx_description
1 polymer ?
#
loop_
_entity_poly.entity_id
_entity_poly.type
_entity_poly.pdbx_seq_one_letter_code
_entity_poly.pdbx_strand_id
1 'polypeptide(L)' 'MGSLLIPLNVCRKKNLYKPWECEHERHTYEKCQYDDYVRRMKELAKQKAAAAEDS' A
#
# COMPACT_ATOMS: atom_id res chain seq x y z
N MET A 1 -1.19 -6.31 5.00
CA MET A 1 -1.25 -4.86 4.76
C MET A 1 -1.68 -4.05 5.99
N GLY A 2 -2.61 -4.51 6.83
CA GLY A 2 -3.06 -3.75 8.00
C GLY A 2 -2.06 -3.66 9.17
N SER A 3 -1.07 -4.54 9.24
CA SER A 3 -0.10 -4.58 10.35
C SER A 3 0.82 -3.36 10.43
N LEU A 4 1.06 -2.68 9.31
CA LEU A 4 1.92 -1.48 9.23
C LEU A 4 1.16 -0.17 9.48
N LEU A 5 -0.17 -0.20 9.44
CA LEU A 5 -1.00 0.99 9.67
C LEU A 5 -1.10 1.34 11.16
N ILE A 6 -1.12 0.33 12.03
CA ILE A 6 -1.17 0.49 13.49
C ILE A 6 0.05 1.27 14.01
N PRO A 7 1.31 0.87 13.72
CA PRO A 7 2.48 1.61 14.20
C PRO A 7 2.55 3.04 13.63
N LEU A 8 2.17 3.24 12.37
CA LEU A 8 2.09 4.58 11.77
C LEU A 8 1.12 5.51 12.51
N ASN A 9 -0.07 5.00 12.85
CA ASN A 9 -1.08 5.78 13.58
C ASN A 9 -0.68 6.03 15.04
N VAL A 10 0.05 5.11 15.67
CA VAL A 10 0.63 5.33 17.00
C VAL A 10 1.68 6.45 16.94
N CYS A 11 2.58 6.43 15.96
CA CYS A 11 3.56 7.50 15.75
C CYS A 11 2.87 8.85 15.51
N ARG A 12 1.91 8.90 14.58
CA ARG A 12 1.14 10.12 14.27
C ARG A 12 0.45 10.70 15.51
N LYS A 13 -0.19 9.86 16.33
CA LYS A 13 -0.87 10.32 17.55
C LYS A 13 0.11 10.85 18.60
N LYS A 14 1.27 10.22 18.77
CA LYS A 14 2.33 10.69 19.69
C LYS A 14 2.89 12.04 19.26
N ASN A 15 3.07 12.23 17.96
CA ASN A 15 3.73 13.40 17.38
C ASN A 15 2.75 14.47 16.87
N LEU A 16 1.49 14.43 17.30
CA LEU A 16 0.44 15.37 16.90
C LEU A 16 0.30 15.54 15.38
N TYR A 17 0.45 14.44 14.63
CA TYR A 17 0.35 14.38 13.17
C TYR A 17 1.33 15.28 12.42
N LYS A 18 2.49 15.59 13.02
CA LYS A 18 3.56 16.29 12.32
C LYS A 18 4.04 15.48 11.10
N PRO A 19 4.14 16.11 9.91
CA PRO A 19 4.43 15.38 8.68
C PRO A 19 5.87 14.84 8.57
N TRP A 20 6.82 15.37 9.35
CA TRP A 20 8.23 14.99 9.27
C TRP A 20 8.69 13.97 10.33
N GLU A 21 7.95 13.76 11.43
CA GLU A 21 8.43 12.91 12.53
C GLU A 21 8.16 11.40 12.33
N CYS A 22 7.24 11.02 11.44
CA CYS A 22 6.84 9.62 11.21
C CYS A 22 7.13 9.18 9.77
N GLU A 23 8.21 9.69 9.17
CA GLU A 23 8.56 9.48 7.77
C GLU A 23 8.87 8.01 7.47
N HIS A 24 9.60 7.33 8.36
CA HIS A 24 10.00 5.94 8.19
C HIS A 24 8.81 4.98 8.17
N GLU A 25 7.91 5.08 9.16
CA GLU A 25 6.71 4.26 9.24
C GLU A 25 5.76 4.55 8.07
N ARG A 26 5.70 5.82 7.63
CA ARG A 26 4.91 6.22 6.47
C ARG A 26 5.45 5.58 5.19
N HIS A 27 6.75 5.71 4.92
CA HIS A 27 7.37 5.12 3.73
C HIS A 27 7.23 3.61 3.71
N THR A 28 7.39 2.95 4.86
CA THR A 28 7.21 1.50 4.98
C THR A 28 5.77 1.09 4.65
N TYR A 29 4.78 1.83 5.16
CA TYR A 29 3.37 1.59 4.86
C TYR A 29 3.05 1.82 3.37
N GLU A 30 3.53 2.92 2.79
CA GLU A 30 3.32 3.29 1.38
C GLU A 30 3.95 2.26 0.43
N LYS A 31 5.17 1.79 0.72
CA LYS A 31 5.80 0.71 -0.05
C LYS A 31 4.95 -0.56 -0.06
N CYS A 32 4.42 -0.95 1.10
CA CYS A 32 3.57 -2.12 1.21
C CYS A 32 2.26 -1.97 0.41
N GLN A 33 1.66 -0.78 0.41
CA GLN A 33 0.49 -0.46 -0.41
C GLN A 33 0.82 -0.53 -1.91
N TYR A 34 1.96 0.02 -2.32
CA TYR A 34 2.42 -0.01 -3.71
C TYR A 34 2.65 -1.45 -4.20
N ASP A 35 3.32 -2.28 -3.40
CA ASP A 35 3.58 -3.67 -3.74
C ASP A 35 2.28 -4.46 -3.96
N ASP A 36 1.25 -4.22 -3.15
CA ASP A 36 -0.08 -4.83 -3.36
C ASP A 36 -0.81 -4.30 -4.59
N TYR A 37 -0.77 -2.98 -4.80
CA TYR A 37 -1.37 -2.37 -5.99
C TYR A 37 -0.79 -2.98 -7.26
N VAL A 38 0.53 -3.10 -7.35
CA VAL A 38 1.22 -3.73 -8.49
C VAL A 38 0.79 -5.19 -8.65
N ARG A 39 0.68 -5.94 -7.56
CA ARG A 39 0.19 -7.33 -7.59
C ARG A 39 -1.22 -7.40 -8.17
N ARG A 40 -2.15 -6.57 -7.69
CA ARG A 40 -3.55 -6.53 -8.17
C ARG A 40 -3.63 -6.11 -9.64
N MET A 41 -2.79 -5.17 -10.07
CA MET A 41 -2.72 -4.76 -11.47
C MET A 41 -2.24 -5.88 -12.39
N LYS A 42 -1.27 -6.69 -11.95
CA LYS A 42 -0.83 -7.88 -12.69
C LYS A 42 -1.94 -8.91 -12.83
N GLU A 43 -2.70 -9.17 -11.77
CA GLU A 43 -3.85 -10.08 -11.84
C GLU A 43 -4.95 -9.56 -12.76
N LEU A 44 -5.25 -8.26 -12.72
CA LEU A 44 -6.20 -7.64 -13.65
C LEU A 44 -5.72 -7.72 -15.10
N ALA A 45 -4.43 -7.51 -15.36
CA ALA A 45 -3.86 -7.62 -16.70
C ALA A 45 -4.00 -9.05 -17.26
N LYS A 46 -3.75 -10.09 -16.44
CA LYS A 46 -3.97 -11.49 -16.81
C LYS A 46 -5.43 -11.77 -17.14
N GLN A 47 -6.36 -11.29 -16.31
CA GLN A 47 -7.80 -11.47 -16.55
C GLN A 47 -8.25 -10.81 -17.85
N LYS A 48 -7.74 -9.60 -18.14
CA LYS A 48 -8.03 -8.90 -19.40
C LYS A 48 -7.47 -9.63 -20.62
N ALA A 49 -6.27 -10.18 -20.52
CA ALA A 49 -5.69 -10.97 -21.61
C ALA A 49 -6.52 -12.23 -21.88
N ALA A 50 -6.86 -13.00 -20.83
CA ALA A 50 -7.72 -14.18 -20.96
C ALA A 50 -9.09 -13.85 -21.57
N ALA A 51 -9.72 -12.74 -21.13
CA ALA A 51 -11.01 -12.31 -21.68
C ALA A 51 -10.94 -11.89 -23.16
N ALA A 52 -9.79 -11.38 -23.61
CA ALA A 52 -9.55 -11.04 -25.01
C ALA A 52 -9.24 -12.26 -25.88
N GLU A 53 -8.69 -13.33 -25.30
CA GLU A 53 -8.47 -14.60 -26.00
C GLU A 53 -9.75 -15.44 -26.13
N ASP A 54 -10.69 -15.30 -25.19
CA ASP A 54 -12.02 -15.95 -25.22
C ASP A 54 -13.06 -15.21 -26.09
N SER A 55 -12.74 -14.04 -26.66
CA SER A 55 -13.63 -13.23 -27.53
C SER A 55 -13.25 -13.33 -29.01
#